data_AF-A0AAW1VQH8-F1
#
_entry.id   AF-A0AAW1VQH8-F1
#
_cell.length_a   1.000
_cell.length_b   1.000
_cell.length_c   1.000
_cell.angle_alpha   90.00
_cell.angle_beta   90.00
_cell.angle_gamma   90.00
#
_symmetry.space_group_name_H-M   'P 1'
#
loop_
_entity.id
_entity.type
_entity.pdbx_description
1 polymer ?
#
loop_
_entity_poly.entity_id
_entity_poly.type
_entity_poly.pdbx_seq_one_letter_code
_entity_poly.pdbx_strand_id
1 'polypeptide(L)'
;MICSEITNLPFSLYSTFVIEARHGFNKQTIWLFFRDMLKEFALWLFLKGGAYLAIYLWAFMLVVSLVMMTIYPILIAPLFNKFTPLPEGQLRQKIEKLASSLKFPLKKLYVVDGSTRSSHSNAYMYGFFNNKRIVLYDTLLQQCKNDEEIVAVLAHELGHWKLNHTVYLFISVQIRMLLHFGGYNLVRNSSSLFQSFGFDTQPVIIGLIIFQHTIIPIEHLVHFVRNLVSRAFEFQADAFAKKLGYASSLRASLVRLQEENLSAMNTDPWYSAYHYSHPPLVERLAAVDNSYKKAD
;
A
#
# COMPACT_ATOMS: atom_id res chain seq x y z
N MET A 1 -17.95 -21.80 0.95
CA MET A 1 -16.51 -21.69 0.60
C MET A 1 -15.97 -22.93 -0.11
N ILE A 2 -16.36 -24.17 0.24
CA ILE A 2 -16.00 -25.34 -0.58
C ILE A 2 -16.55 -25.21 -2.01
N CYS A 3 -17.79 -24.73 -2.18
CA CYS A 3 -18.31 -24.41 -3.51
C CYS A 3 -17.52 -23.29 -4.21
N SER A 4 -17.04 -22.26 -3.50
CA SER A 4 -16.26 -21.18 -4.14
C SER A 4 -14.87 -21.66 -4.55
N GLU A 5 -14.22 -22.50 -3.75
CA GLU A 5 -12.98 -23.19 -4.10
C GLU A 5 -13.18 -24.10 -5.30
N ILE A 6 -14.25 -24.91 -5.31
CA ILE A 6 -14.58 -25.78 -6.44
C ILE A 6 -14.91 -24.97 -7.70
N THR A 7 -15.62 -23.84 -7.58
CA THR A 7 -15.93 -22.99 -8.73
C THR A 7 -14.72 -22.18 -9.20
N ASN A 8 -13.80 -21.82 -8.30
CA ASN A 8 -12.56 -21.11 -8.64
C ASN A 8 -11.44 -22.04 -9.11
N LEU A 9 -11.49 -23.32 -8.75
CA LEU A 9 -10.48 -24.32 -9.10
C LEU A 9 -10.24 -24.42 -10.61
N PRO A 10 -11.26 -24.43 -11.50
CA PRO A 10 -11.05 -24.36 -12.95
C PRO A 10 -10.27 -23.12 -13.37
N PHE A 11 -10.58 -21.95 -12.81
CA PHE A 11 -9.91 -20.69 -13.15
C PHE A 11 -8.49 -20.64 -12.60
N SER A 12 -8.26 -21.13 -11.38
CA SER A 12 -6.93 -21.19 -10.77
C SER A 12 -6.04 -22.20 -11.49
N LEU A 13 -6.56 -23.36 -11.87
CA LEU A 13 -5.85 -24.33 -12.70
C LEU A 13 -5.52 -23.75 -14.09
N TYR A 14 -6.47 -23.05 -14.72
CA TYR A 14 -6.24 -22.43 -16.01
C TYR A 14 -5.21 -21.30 -15.93
N SER A 15 -5.28 -20.46 -14.91
CA SER A 15 -4.29 -19.41 -14.67
C SER A 15 -2.89 -20.00 -14.47
N THR A 16 -2.73 -20.96 -13.55
CA THR A 16 -1.42 -21.52 -13.20
C THR A 16 -0.85 -22.45 -14.27
N PHE A 17 -1.65 -23.35 -14.83
CA PHE A 17 -1.15 -24.40 -15.73
C PHE A 17 -1.37 -24.12 -17.21
N VAL A 18 -2.13 -23.08 -17.59
CA VAL A 18 -2.30 -22.66 -18.99
C VAL A 18 -1.69 -21.29 -19.24
N ILE A 19 -2.12 -20.24 -18.54
CA ILE A 19 -1.66 -18.87 -18.79
C ILE A 19 -0.20 -18.71 -18.36
N GLU A 20 0.08 -18.95 -17.08
CA GLU A 20 1.44 -18.82 -16.51
C GLU A 20 2.43 -19.82 -17.15
N ALA A 21 1.98 -21.02 -17.49
CA ALA A 21 2.81 -22.02 -18.18
C ALA A 21 3.14 -21.60 -19.62
N ARG A 22 2.17 -21.07 -20.37
CA ARG A 22 2.37 -20.56 -21.74
C ARG A 22 3.38 -19.42 -21.79
N HIS A 23 3.39 -18.57 -20.77
CA HIS A 23 4.33 -17.46 -20.64
C HIS A 23 5.66 -17.86 -19.95
N GLY A 24 5.85 -19.15 -19.63
CA GLY A 24 7.10 -19.68 -19.06
C GLY A 24 7.32 -19.36 -17.57
N PHE A 25 6.32 -18.79 -16.90
CA PHE A 25 6.37 -18.35 -15.50
C PHE A 25 6.00 -19.47 -14.51
N ASN A 26 5.19 -20.44 -14.91
CA ASN A 26 4.83 -21.54 -14.01
C ASN A 26 6.02 -22.49 -13.75
N LYS A 27 6.35 -22.67 -12.47
CA LYS A 27 7.31 -23.67 -11.97
C LYS A 27 6.66 -24.68 -11.01
N GLN A 28 5.37 -24.54 -10.73
CA GLN A 28 4.63 -25.42 -9.82
C GLN A 28 4.26 -26.72 -10.54
N THR A 29 4.38 -27.84 -9.83
CA THR A 29 3.83 -29.12 -10.30
C THR A 29 2.37 -29.25 -9.87
N ILE A 30 1.58 -30.02 -10.63
CA ILE A 30 0.18 -30.32 -10.28
C ILE A 30 0.08 -30.91 -8.87
N TRP A 31 1.03 -31.77 -8.48
CA TRP A 31 1.08 -32.32 -7.13
C TRP A 31 1.34 -31.26 -6.05
N LEU A 32 2.26 -30.33 -6.30
CA LEU A 32 2.53 -29.22 -5.37
C LEU A 32 1.30 -28.34 -5.19
N PHE A 33 0.59 -28.03 -6.27
CA PHE A 33 -0.64 -27.23 -6.26
C PHE A 33 -1.73 -27.86 -5.38
N PHE A 34 -2.07 -29.13 -5.61
CA PHE A 34 -3.09 -29.81 -4.80
C PHE A 34 -2.66 -30.02 -3.35
N ARG A 35 -1.36 -30.26 -3.09
CA ARG A 35 -0.82 -30.39 -1.74
C ARG A 35 -0.93 -29.08 -0.96
N ASP A 36 -0.62 -27.95 -1.58
CA ASP A 36 -0.68 -26.66 -0.92
C ASP A 36 -2.15 -26.23 -0.69
N MET A 37 -3.05 -26.51 -1.64
CA MET A 37 -4.50 -26.38 -1.46
C MET A 37 -5.01 -27.22 -0.28
N LEU A 38 -4.56 -28.47 -0.13
CA LEU A 38 -4.92 -29.34 1.00
C LEU A 38 -4.34 -28.86 2.33
N LYS A 39 -3.15 -28.25 2.35
CA LYS A 39 -2.57 -27.67 3.57
C LYS A 39 -3.35 -26.44 4.02
N GLU A 40 -3.74 -25.57 3.09
CA GLU A 40 -4.60 -24.43 3.36
C GLU A 40 -5.96 -24.88 3.89
N PHE A 41 -6.52 -25.95 3.31
CA PHE A 41 -7.75 -26.59 3.81
C PHE A 41 -7.58 -27.28 5.17
N ALA A 42 -6.42 -27.88 5.45
CA ALA A 42 -6.14 -28.49 6.76
C ALA A 42 -5.97 -27.41 7.84
N LEU A 43 -5.30 -26.30 7.53
CA LEU A 43 -5.21 -25.14 8.43
C LEU A 43 -6.59 -24.56 8.75
N TRP A 44 -7.52 -24.60 7.79
CA TRP A 44 -8.92 -24.21 7.95
C TRP A 44 -9.69 -25.08 8.96
N LEU A 45 -9.44 -26.40 8.98
CA LEU A 45 -10.13 -27.34 9.89
C LEU A 45 -9.81 -27.11 11.38
N PHE A 46 -8.68 -26.48 11.71
CA PHE A 46 -8.25 -26.26 13.10
C PHE A 46 -8.77 -24.97 13.74
N LEU A 47 -9.51 -24.13 13.01
CA LEU A 47 -10.08 -22.89 13.55
C LEU A 47 -11.42 -23.14 14.28
N LYS A 48 -11.37 -23.74 15.48
CA LYS A 48 -12.49 -23.72 16.45
C LYS A 48 -12.33 -22.57 17.44
N GLY A 49 -13.33 -21.70 17.53
CA GLY A 49 -13.22 -20.40 18.20
C GLY A 49 -13.46 -20.41 19.71
N GLY A 50 -12.46 -20.00 20.49
CA GLY A 50 -12.59 -19.67 21.91
C GLY A 50 -13.03 -18.22 22.18
N ALA A 51 -13.23 -17.84 23.45
CA ALA A 51 -13.64 -16.49 23.86
C ALA A 51 -12.61 -15.39 23.55
N TYR A 52 -11.33 -15.74 23.40
CA TYR A 52 -10.24 -14.83 23.12
C TYR A 52 -9.75 -14.88 21.66
N LEU A 53 -10.47 -15.58 20.77
CA LEU A 53 -10.08 -15.76 19.37
C LEU A 53 -9.79 -14.43 18.66
N ALA A 54 -10.61 -13.40 18.91
CA ALA A 54 -10.45 -12.08 18.31
C ALA A 54 -9.07 -11.44 18.62
N ILE A 55 -8.61 -11.53 19.87
CA ILE A 55 -7.33 -10.95 20.31
C ILE A 55 -6.17 -11.78 19.78
N TYR A 56 -6.28 -13.12 19.79
CA TYR A 56 -5.23 -13.99 19.24
C TYR A 56 -5.07 -13.83 17.74
N LEU A 57 -6.18 -13.76 16.99
CA LEU A 57 -6.14 -13.50 15.54
C LEU A 57 -5.60 -12.12 15.24
N TRP A 58 -6.02 -11.09 15.97
CA TRP A 58 -5.47 -9.74 15.81
C TRP A 58 -3.95 -9.71 16.07
N ALA A 59 -3.51 -10.28 17.20
CA ALA A 59 -2.09 -10.32 17.56
C ALA A 59 -1.26 -11.12 16.54
N PHE A 60 -1.80 -12.24 16.05
CA PHE A 60 -1.19 -13.03 14.98
C PHE A 60 -1.06 -12.20 13.69
N MET A 61 -2.14 -11.53 13.27
CA MET A 61 -2.13 -10.70 12.06
C MET A 61 -1.23 -9.48 12.19
N LEU A 62 -1.10 -8.90 13.39
CA LEU A 62 -0.15 -7.83 13.69
C LEU A 62 1.29 -8.33 13.47
N VAL A 63 1.64 -9.49 14.04
CA VAL A 63 2.97 -10.10 13.86
C VAL A 63 3.22 -10.39 12.38
N VAL A 64 2.28 -11.02 11.68
CA VAL A 64 2.39 -11.29 10.24
C VAL A 64 2.59 -9.99 9.45
N SER A 65 1.86 -8.93 9.77
CA SER A 65 1.99 -7.63 9.10
C SER A 65 3.38 -7.03 9.28
N LEU A 66 3.93 -7.06 10.50
CA LEU A 66 5.28 -6.58 10.80
C LEU A 66 6.36 -7.40 10.09
N VAL A 67 6.19 -8.72 10.09
CA VAL A 67 7.08 -9.66 9.38
C VAL A 67 7.04 -9.38 7.89
N MET A 68 5.86 -9.26 7.28
CA MET A 68 5.69 -8.99 5.86
C MET A 68 6.23 -7.62 5.45
N MET A 69 6.07 -6.59 6.30
CA MET A 69 6.66 -5.27 6.06
C MET A 69 8.19 -5.30 5.97
N THR A 70 8.82 -6.30 6.59
CA THR A 70 10.28 -6.51 6.54
C THR A 70 10.67 -7.44 5.39
N ILE A 71 9.99 -8.59 5.27
CA ILE A 71 10.30 -9.65 4.31
C ILE A 71 9.99 -9.21 2.89
N TYR A 72 8.86 -8.54 2.66
CA TYR A 72 8.40 -8.20 1.32
C TYR A 72 9.44 -7.44 0.49
N PRO A 73 9.94 -6.27 0.91
CA PRO A 73 10.88 -5.52 0.08
C PRO A 73 12.28 -6.15 0.00
N ILE A 74 12.63 -7.08 0.89
CA ILE A 74 13.97 -7.70 0.95
C ILE A 74 14.02 -9.00 0.15
N LEU A 75 12.98 -9.82 0.23
CA LEU A 75 12.97 -11.17 -0.33
C LEU A 75 11.95 -11.35 -1.44
N ILE A 76 10.77 -10.70 -1.35
CA ILE A 76 9.68 -10.92 -2.30
C ILE A 76 9.82 -9.99 -3.50
N ALA A 77 9.94 -8.68 -3.28
CA ALA A 77 10.05 -7.70 -4.36
C ALA A 77 11.23 -8.00 -5.33
N PRO A 78 12.43 -8.41 -4.86
CA PRO A 78 13.54 -8.77 -5.75
C PRO A 78 13.33 -10.02 -6.62
N LEU A 79 12.29 -10.83 -6.34
CA LEU A 79 11.92 -11.94 -7.22
C LEU A 79 11.17 -11.46 -8.47
N PHE A 80 10.56 -10.28 -8.40
CA PHE A 80 9.74 -9.73 -9.48
C PHE A 80 10.44 -8.63 -10.27
N ASN A 81 11.31 -7.86 -9.61
CA ASN A 81 12.02 -6.73 -10.19
C ASN A 81 13.49 -6.76 -9.80
N LYS A 82 14.35 -6.25 -10.68
CA LYS A 82 15.79 -6.12 -10.44
C LYS A 82 16.08 -4.83 -9.70
N PHE A 83 16.75 -4.96 -8.55
CA PHE A 83 17.22 -3.83 -7.76
C PHE A 83 18.72 -3.66 -7.95
N THR A 84 19.13 -2.53 -8.52
CA THR A 84 20.55 -2.17 -8.70
C THR A 84 20.89 -0.97 -7.82
N PRO A 85 22.09 -0.90 -7.20
CA PRO A 85 22.50 0.31 -6.48
C PRO A 85 22.48 1.53 -7.40
N LEU A 86 22.05 2.69 -6.90
CA LEU A 86 22.13 3.92 -7.68
C LEU A 86 23.61 4.22 -8.00
N PRO A 87 23.97 4.44 -9.27
CA PRO A 87 25.34 4.76 -9.66
C PRO A 87 25.90 5.97 -8.90
N GLU A 88 27.22 5.98 -8.72
CA GLU A 88 27.90 7.15 -8.19
C GLU A 88 27.73 8.34 -9.15
N GLY A 89 27.44 9.52 -8.61
CA GLY A 89 27.18 10.71 -9.43
C GLY A 89 26.57 11.87 -8.64
N GLN A 90 26.28 12.97 -9.34
CA GLN A 90 25.74 14.19 -8.73
C GLN A 90 24.38 13.95 -8.06
N LEU A 91 23.47 13.22 -8.71
CA LEU A 91 22.17 12.86 -8.16
C LEU A 91 22.31 12.15 -6.80
N ARG A 92 23.16 11.13 -6.73
CA ARG A 92 23.39 10.37 -5.50
C ARG A 92 23.88 11.27 -4.36
N GLN A 93 24.86 12.14 -4.64
CA GLN A 93 25.38 13.09 -3.64
C GLN A 93 24.30 14.05 -3.13
N LYS A 94 23.43 14.56 -4.03
CA LYS A 94 22.31 15.42 -3.64
C LYS A 94 21.32 14.68 -2.73
N ILE A 95 20.99 13.43 -3.06
CA ILE A 95 20.09 12.59 -2.26
C ILE A 95 20.69 12.31 -0.87
N GLU A 96 21.96 11.92 -0.81
CA GLU A 96 22.66 11.66 0.45
C GLU A 96 22.76 12.93 1.31
N LYS A 97 23.02 14.09 0.69
CA LYS A 97 23.01 15.40 1.38
C LYS A 97 21.63 15.73 1.96
N LEU A 98 20.57 15.55 1.17
CA LEU A 98 19.19 15.76 1.63
C LEU A 98 18.84 14.84 2.80
N ALA A 99 19.11 13.53 2.66
CA ALA A 99 18.88 12.55 3.71
C ALA A 99 19.64 12.90 5.00
N SER A 100 20.92 13.28 4.87
CA SER A 100 21.77 13.69 6.00
C SER A 100 21.22 14.94 6.70
N SER A 101 20.79 15.96 5.95
CA SER A 101 20.20 17.19 6.50
C SER A 101 18.96 16.93 7.36
N LEU A 102 18.19 15.88 7.02
CA LEU A 102 16.99 15.46 7.74
C LEU A 102 17.25 14.43 8.84
N LYS A 103 18.52 14.02 9.02
CA LYS A 103 18.94 12.92 9.88
C LYS A 103 18.22 11.61 9.53
N PHE A 104 17.91 11.41 8.26
CA PHE A 104 17.34 10.17 7.76
C PHE A 104 18.44 9.10 7.72
N PRO A 105 18.26 7.93 8.39
CA PRO A 105 19.29 6.91 8.49
C PRO A 105 19.36 6.06 7.20
N LEU A 106 19.72 6.71 6.10
CA LEU A 106 19.91 6.10 4.79
C LEU A 106 21.05 5.08 4.85
N LYS A 107 20.74 3.81 4.56
CA LYS A 107 21.74 2.75 4.43
C LYS A 107 22.02 2.37 2.98
N LYS A 108 20.98 2.35 2.15
CA LYS A 108 21.09 1.91 0.75
C LYS A 108 20.14 2.69 -0.14
N LEU A 109 20.61 3.01 -1.34
CA LEU A 109 19.87 3.71 -2.38
C LEU A 109 19.87 2.84 -3.64
N TYR A 110 18.69 2.47 -4.10
CA TYR A 110 18.49 1.53 -5.19
C TYR A 110 17.69 2.17 -6.33
N VAL A 111 17.92 1.65 -7.52
CA VAL A 111 17.06 1.81 -8.69
C VAL A 111 16.38 0.47 -8.96
N VAL A 112 15.08 0.50 -9.23
CA VAL A 112 14.30 -0.65 -9.66
C VAL A 112 13.93 -0.51 -11.13
N ASP A 113 13.97 -1.61 -11.88
CA ASP A 113 13.62 -1.70 -13.30
C ASP A 113 12.09 -1.70 -13.53
N GLY A 114 11.41 -0.69 -13.00
CA GLY A 114 9.95 -0.54 -13.12
C GLY A 114 9.46 -0.46 -14.58
N SER A 115 10.31 0.03 -15.49
CA SER A 115 10.07 0.06 -16.94
C SER A 115 9.75 -1.31 -17.55
N THR A 116 10.20 -2.41 -16.95
CA THR A 116 9.88 -3.77 -17.40
C THR A 116 8.41 -4.14 -17.21
N ARG A 117 7.68 -3.38 -16.38
CA ARG A 117 6.27 -3.61 -16.04
C ARG A 117 5.35 -2.52 -16.56
N SER A 118 5.77 -1.26 -16.49
CA SER A 118 4.96 -0.11 -16.93
C SER A 118 5.82 1.15 -17.10
N SER A 119 5.28 2.16 -17.78
CA SER A 119 5.89 3.50 -17.87
C SER A 119 5.63 4.37 -16.63
N HIS A 120 4.96 3.86 -15.60
CA HIS A 120 4.68 4.64 -14.40
C HIS A 120 5.96 4.91 -13.59
N SER A 121 6.09 6.15 -13.15
CA SER A 121 7.18 6.62 -12.32
C SER A 121 6.80 6.69 -10.85
N ASN A 122 7.73 6.26 -9.99
CA ASN A 122 7.54 6.27 -8.56
C ASN A 122 8.89 6.31 -7.80
N ALA A 123 8.84 6.72 -6.54
CA ALA A 123 9.91 6.58 -5.57
C ALA A 123 9.29 6.16 -4.25
N TYR A 124 9.95 5.29 -3.51
CA TYR A 124 9.44 4.89 -2.20
C TYR A 124 10.57 4.56 -1.24
N MET A 125 10.23 4.58 0.05
CA MET A 125 11.17 4.27 1.13
C MET A 125 10.65 3.14 1.98
N TYR A 126 11.56 2.31 2.49
CA TYR A 126 11.20 1.23 3.39
C TYR A 126 12.32 0.93 4.39
N GLY A 127 12.01 0.04 5.34
CA GLY A 127 12.94 -0.42 6.37
C GLY A 127 12.57 0.07 7.76
N PHE A 128 13.22 -0.51 8.77
CA PHE A 128 12.95 -0.25 10.18
C PHE A 128 14.12 0.46 10.85
N PHE A 129 13.81 1.32 11.82
CA PHE A 129 14.77 2.02 12.66
C PHE A 129 15.91 2.67 11.85
N ASN A 130 17.15 2.28 12.11
CA ASN A 130 18.37 2.82 11.52
C ASN A 130 18.77 2.15 10.19
N ASN A 131 17.89 1.32 9.62
CA ASN A 131 18.13 0.62 8.36
C ASN A 131 17.08 1.03 7.31
N LYS A 132 17.10 2.31 6.93
CA LYS A 132 16.20 2.84 5.91
C LYS A 132 16.84 2.75 4.52
N ARG A 133 15.99 2.49 3.54
CA ARG A 133 16.39 2.38 2.13
C ARG A 133 15.46 3.23 1.28
N ILE A 134 16.02 3.81 0.24
CA ILE A 134 15.29 4.55 -0.79
C ILE A 134 15.35 3.74 -2.08
N VAL A 135 14.24 3.62 -2.78
CA VAL A 135 14.14 3.00 -4.11
C VAL A 135 13.55 4.02 -5.08
N LEU A 136 14.24 4.19 -6.20
CA LEU A 136 13.79 5.01 -7.33
C LEU A 136 13.41 4.10 -8.48
N TYR A 137 12.33 4.41 -9.19
CA TYR A 137 12.04 3.75 -10.46
C TYR A 137 12.98 4.30 -11.54
N ASP A 138 13.46 3.43 -12.42
CA ASP A 138 14.22 3.84 -13.60
C ASP A 138 13.43 4.78 -14.52
N THR A 139 12.12 4.59 -14.64
CA THR A 139 11.19 5.49 -15.34
C THR A 139 11.22 6.91 -14.78
N LEU A 140 11.31 7.07 -13.45
CA LEU A 140 11.42 8.38 -12.81
C LEU A 140 12.71 9.09 -13.21
N LEU A 141 13.83 8.34 -13.28
CA LEU A 141 15.12 8.86 -13.72
C LEU A 141 15.11 9.26 -15.19
N GLN A 142 14.34 8.56 -16.02
CA GLN A 142 14.22 8.82 -17.46
C GLN A 142 13.29 10.01 -17.77
N GLN A 143 12.21 10.17 -17.00
CA GLN A 143 11.17 11.18 -17.24
C GLN A 143 11.50 12.56 -16.65
N CYS A 144 12.17 12.61 -15.50
CA CYS A 144 12.59 13.87 -14.91
C CYS A 144 13.73 14.51 -15.73
N LYS A 145 13.61 15.81 -16.02
CA LYS A 145 14.58 16.50 -16.89
C LYS A 145 15.90 16.79 -16.21
N ASN A 146 15.89 16.87 -14.88
CA ASN A 146 17.05 17.24 -14.08
C ASN A 146 16.99 16.56 -12.70
N ASP A 147 18.16 16.49 -12.06
CA ASP A 147 18.30 15.90 -10.74
C ASP A 147 17.48 16.62 -9.67
N GLU A 148 17.21 17.92 -9.81
CA GLU A 148 16.45 18.69 -8.82
C GLU A 148 14.98 18.27 -8.74
N GLU A 149 14.37 17.87 -9.86
CA GLU A 149 13.02 17.30 -9.89
C GLU A 149 12.95 15.98 -9.11
N ILE A 150 13.94 15.10 -9.29
CA ILE A 150 14.03 13.82 -8.57
C ILE A 150 14.24 14.07 -7.08
N VAL A 151 15.13 14.99 -6.73
CA VAL A 151 15.39 15.38 -5.34
C VAL A 151 14.15 16.01 -4.70
N ALA A 152 13.34 16.76 -5.46
CA ALA A 152 12.09 17.33 -4.97
C ALA A 152 11.02 16.27 -4.69
N VAL A 153 10.88 15.26 -5.56
CA VAL A 153 10.03 14.09 -5.30
C VAL A 153 10.49 13.37 -4.03
N LEU A 154 11.81 13.19 -3.86
CA LEU A 154 12.35 12.59 -2.65
C LEU A 154 12.17 13.46 -1.40
N ALA A 155 12.18 14.78 -1.52
CA ALA A 155 11.87 15.68 -0.42
C ALA A 155 10.41 15.52 0.03
N HIS A 156 9.48 15.32 -0.90
CA HIS A 156 8.09 14.98 -0.61
C HIS A 156 8.00 13.62 0.11
N GLU A 157 8.62 12.57 -0.45
CA GLU A 157 8.66 11.24 0.18
C GLU A 157 9.22 11.30 1.60
N LEU A 158 10.36 11.97 1.80
CA LEU A 158 10.97 12.17 3.12
C LEU A 158 10.07 12.97 4.07
N GLY A 159 9.15 13.79 3.55
CA GLY A 159 8.08 14.42 4.31
C GLY A 159 7.14 13.40 4.95
N HIS A 160 6.71 12.37 4.23
CA HIS A 160 5.89 11.28 4.79
C HIS A 160 6.61 10.56 5.93
N TRP A 161 7.92 10.33 5.77
CA TRP A 161 8.72 9.75 6.84
C TRP A 161 8.84 10.69 8.04
N LYS A 162 9.18 11.96 7.82
CA LYS A 162 9.43 12.94 8.89
C LYS A 162 8.18 13.22 9.72
N LEU A 163 7.01 13.20 9.08
CA LEU A 163 5.71 13.42 9.70
C LEU A 163 5.04 12.12 10.17
N ASN A 164 5.74 10.97 10.11
CA ASN A 164 5.27 9.66 10.56
C ASN A 164 3.97 9.17 9.89
N HIS A 165 3.66 9.62 8.67
CA HIS A 165 2.43 9.24 7.95
C HIS A 165 2.28 7.71 7.84
N THR A 166 3.36 6.99 7.51
CA THR A 166 3.34 5.52 7.44
C THR A 166 3.00 4.86 8.78
N VAL A 167 3.45 5.43 9.90
CA VAL A 167 3.15 4.90 11.25
C VAL A 167 1.69 5.16 11.60
N TYR A 168 1.17 6.36 11.32
CA TYR A 168 -0.25 6.66 11.53
C TYR A 168 -1.15 5.73 10.70
N LEU A 169 -0.83 5.52 9.42
CA LEU A 169 -1.56 4.59 8.56
C LEU A 169 -1.49 3.16 9.10
N PHE A 170 -0.31 2.69 9.52
CA PHE A 170 -0.17 1.36 10.10
C PHE A 170 -1.03 1.19 11.35
N ILE A 171 -0.95 2.12 12.32
CA ILE A 171 -1.76 2.09 13.55
C ILE A 171 -3.25 2.11 13.21
N SER A 172 -3.68 2.94 12.25
CA SER A 172 -5.08 2.99 11.82
C SER A 172 -5.60 1.64 11.30
N VAL A 173 -4.77 0.89 10.56
CA VAL A 173 -5.11 -0.45 10.08
C VAL A 173 -5.20 -1.44 11.24
N GLN A 174 -4.32 -1.34 12.23
CA GLN A 174 -4.37 -2.20 13.42
C GLN A 174 -5.63 -1.94 14.27
N ILE A 175 -5.99 -0.66 14.46
CA ILE A 175 -7.22 -0.28 15.16
C ILE A 175 -8.44 -0.80 14.40
N ARG A 176 -8.51 -0.58 13.08
CA ARG A 176 -9.62 -1.08 12.26
C ARG A 176 -9.75 -2.60 12.35
N MET A 177 -8.65 -3.33 12.24
CA MET A 177 -8.65 -4.79 12.36
C MET A 177 -9.13 -5.25 13.74
N LEU A 178 -8.73 -4.55 14.82
CA LEU A 178 -9.22 -4.83 16.16
C LEU A 178 -10.73 -4.57 16.27
N LEU A 179 -11.23 -3.48 15.70
CA LEU A 179 -12.67 -3.16 15.65
C LEU A 179 -13.45 -4.21 14.84
N HIS A 180 -12.89 -4.72 13.74
CA HIS A 180 -13.50 -5.80 12.97
C HIS A 180 -13.64 -7.08 13.79
N PHE A 181 -12.55 -7.56 14.39
CA PHE A 181 -12.60 -8.78 15.19
C PHE A 181 -13.41 -8.59 16.48
N GLY A 182 -13.33 -7.43 17.12
CA GLY A 182 -14.12 -7.06 18.28
C GLY A 182 -15.61 -6.97 17.97
N GLY A 183 -15.97 -6.30 16.88
CA GLY A 183 -17.35 -6.20 16.39
C GLY A 183 -17.94 -7.57 16.05
N TYR A 184 -17.17 -8.44 15.38
CA TYR A 184 -17.58 -9.82 15.14
C TYR A 184 -17.80 -10.58 16.46
N ASN A 185 -16.91 -10.41 17.45
CA ASN A 185 -17.04 -11.08 18.74
C ASN A 185 -18.33 -10.72 19.49
N LEU A 186 -18.91 -9.54 19.26
CA LEU A 186 -20.19 -9.13 19.83
C LEU A 186 -21.38 -9.88 19.20
N VAL A 187 -21.29 -10.24 17.92
CA VAL A 187 -22.41 -10.83 17.17
C VAL A 187 -22.28 -12.33 16.90
N ARG A 188 -21.09 -12.91 17.16
CA ARG A 188 -20.77 -14.33 16.81
C ARG A 188 -21.72 -15.37 17.41
N ASN A 189 -22.37 -15.07 18.53
CA ASN A 189 -23.30 -15.97 19.22
C ASN A 189 -24.78 -15.64 18.93
N SER A 190 -25.06 -14.69 18.05
CA SER A 190 -26.43 -14.26 17.74
C SER A 190 -27.14 -15.27 16.85
N SER A 191 -28.00 -16.13 17.40
CA SER A 191 -28.79 -17.08 16.59
C SER A 191 -29.64 -16.39 15.52
N SER A 192 -30.22 -15.22 15.84
CA SER A 192 -31.04 -14.45 14.90
C SER A 192 -30.24 -13.98 13.68
N LEU A 193 -28.97 -13.59 13.86
CA LEU A 193 -28.11 -13.18 12.75
C LEU A 193 -27.93 -14.34 11.77
N PHE A 194 -27.59 -15.53 12.25
CA PHE A 194 -27.36 -16.69 11.38
C PHE A 194 -28.65 -17.22 10.73
N GLN A 195 -29.75 -17.26 11.49
CA GLN A 195 -31.05 -17.69 10.99
C GLN A 195 -31.58 -16.78 9.88
N SER A 196 -31.32 -15.47 9.95
CA SER A 196 -31.69 -14.50 8.90
C SER A 196 -31.04 -14.81 7.54
N PHE A 197 -29.94 -15.57 7.53
CA PHE A 197 -29.24 -16.04 6.33
C PHE A 197 -29.41 -17.54 6.10
N GLY A 198 -30.36 -18.20 6.77
CA GLY A 198 -30.69 -19.62 6.57
C GLY A 198 -29.75 -20.62 7.24
N PHE A 199 -29.02 -20.21 8.28
CA PHE A 199 -28.13 -21.10 9.03
C PHE A 199 -28.71 -21.45 10.41
N ASP A 200 -28.96 -22.74 10.63
CA ASP A 200 -29.43 -23.28 11.92
C ASP A 200 -28.32 -23.42 12.97
N THR A 201 -27.06 -23.32 12.54
CA THR A 201 -25.87 -23.33 13.40
C THR A 201 -25.08 -22.03 13.22
N GLN A 202 -24.10 -21.77 14.08
CA GLN A 202 -23.24 -20.58 14.02
C GLN A 202 -21.79 -20.92 13.59
N PRO A 203 -21.54 -21.39 12.35
CA PRO A 203 -20.17 -21.61 11.90
C PRO A 203 -19.38 -20.30 11.91
N VAL A 204 -18.22 -20.30 12.56
CA VAL A 204 -17.41 -19.09 12.78
C VAL A 204 -17.10 -18.33 11.48
N ILE A 205 -16.78 -19.05 10.41
CA ILE A 205 -16.42 -18.43 9.12
C ILE A 205 -17.64 -17.83 8.43
N ILE A 206 -18.80 -18.50 8.49
CA ILE A 206 -20.04 -17.94 7.97
C ILE A 206 -20.42 -16.67 8.73
N GLY A 207 -20.27 -16.69 10.06
CA GLY A 207 -20.48 -15.51 10.90
C GLY A 207 -19.58 -14.34 10.53
N LEU A 208 -18.30 -14.60 10.28
CA LEU A 208 -17.34 -13.59 9.82
C LEU A 208 -17.74 -13.00 8.47
N ILE A 209 -18.14 -13.83 7.51
CA ILE A 209 -18.57 -13.38 6.18
C ILE A 209 -19.84 -12.55 6.29
N ILE A 210 -20.86 -13.03 7.02
CA ILE A 210 -22.10 -12.29 7.24
C ILE A 210 -21.79 -10.95 7.90
N PHE A 211 -20.97 -10.93 8.95
CA PHE A 211 -20.56 -9.71 9.63
C PHE A 211 -19.87 -8.72 8.68
N GLN A 212 -18.92 -9.19 7.86
CA GLN A 212 -18.23 -8.36 6.86
C GLN A 212 -19.19 -7.72 5.87
N HIS A 213 -20.23 -8.45 5.43
CA HIS A 213 -21.23 -7.90 4.51
C HIS A 213 -22.15 -6.89 5.22
N THR A 214 -22.54 -7.16 6.46
CA THR A 214 -23.40 -6.26 7.25
C THR A 214 -22.74 -4.91 7.50
N ILE A 215 -21.42 -4.86 7.66
CA ILE A 215 -20.70 -3.60 7.92
C ILE A 215 -20.26 -2.85 6.65
N ILE A 216 -20.55 -3.33 5.44
CA ILE A 216 -20.16 -2.68 4.18
C ILE A 216 -20.52 -1.17 4.15
N PRO A 217 -21.72 -0.72 4.58
CA PRO A 217 -22.03 0.71 4.60
C PRO A 217 -21.09 1.53 5.49
N ILE A 218 -20.67 0.96 6.63
CA ILE A 218 -19.70 1.57 7.54
C ILE A 218 -18.32 1.59 6.87
N GLU A 219 -17.92 0.52 6.19
CA GLU A 219 -16.64 0.46 5.46
C GLU A 219 -16.54 1.54 4.38
N HIS A 220 -17.64 1.85 3.68
CA HIS A 220 -17.66 2.95 2.71
C HIS A 220 -17.43 4.32 3.36
N LEU A 221 -18.00 4.57 4.54
CA LEU A 221 -17.75 5.80 5.29
C LEU A 221 -16.28 5.87 5.77
N VAL A 222 -15.77 4.77 6.33
CA VAL A 222 -14.36 4.67 6.76
C VAL A 222 -13.42 4.86 5.57
N HIS A 223 -13.74 4.29 4.41
CA HIS A 223 -12.99 4.45 3.17
C HIS A 223 -12.91 5.92 2.76
N PHE A 224 -14.04 6.63 2.76
CA PHE A 224 -14.08 8.06 2.44
C PHE A 224 -13.20 8.88 3.39
N VAL A 225 -13.35 8.68 4.71
CA VAL A 225 -12.53 9.39 5.72
C VAL A 225 -11.05 9.10 5.53
N ARG A 226 -10.68 7.84 5.27
CA ARG A 226 -9.29 7.45 5.01
C ARG A 226 -8.72 8.18 3.79
N ASN A 227 -9.49 8.33 2.73
CA ASN A 227 -9.04 9.05 1.53
C ASN A 227 -8.83 10.54 1.81
N LEU A 228 -9.70 11.17 2.63
CA LEU A 228 -9.47 12.55 3.08
C LEU A 228 -8.18 12.68 3.91
N VAL A 229 -7.91 11.75 4.83
CA VAL A 229 -6.67 11.74 5.62
C VAL A 229 -5.46 11.55 4.72
N SER A 230 -5.52 10.62 3.76
CA SER A 230 -4.46 10.41 2.76
C SER A 230 -4.17 11.69 1.99
N ARG A 231 -5.21 12.37 1.48
CA ARG A 231 -5.07 13.66 0.79
C ARG A 231 -4.43 14.74 1.67
N ALA A 232 -4.78 14.80 2.95
CA ALA A 232 -4.16 15.73 3.89
C ALA A 232 -2.67 15.44 4.09
N PHE A 233 -2.27 14.17 4.15
CA PHE A 233 -0.86 13.77 4.24
C PHE A 233 -0.05 14.18 3.01
N GLU A 234 -0.63 14.08 1.82
CA GLU A 234 0.00 14.56 0.58
C GLU A 234 0.28 16.07 0.62
N PHE A 235 -0.70 16.88 1.04
CA PHE A 235 -0.49 18.32 1.19
C PHE A 235 0.57 18.66 2.25
N GLN A 236 0.63 17.90 3.34
CA GLN A 236 1.66 18.08 4.36
C GLN A 236 3.05 17.73 3.84
N ALA A 237 3.17 16.67 3.03
CA ALA A 237 4.43 16.29 2.39
C ALA A 237 4.87 17.31 1.33
N ASP A 238 3.95 17.84 0.52
CA ASP A 238 4.21 18.93 -0.42
C ASP A 238 4.68 20.20 0.32
N ALA A 239 4.00 20.57 1.41
CA ALA A 239 4.38 21.70 2.24
C ALA A 239 5.76 21.48 2.90
N PHE A 240 6.11 20.25 3.24
CA PHE A 240 7.42 19.89 3.78
C PHE A 240 8.52 20.08 2.72
N ALA A 241 8.34 19.55 1.51
CA ALA A 241 9.28 19.74 0.39
C ALA A 241 9.44 21.23 0.04
N LYS A 242 8.34 21.99 0.08
CA LYS A 242 8.35 23.45 -0.09
C LYS A 242 9.19 24.15 0.98
N LYS A 243 9.06 23.78 2.26
CA LYS A 243 9.87 24.34 3.36
C LYS A 243 11.37 24.08 3.19
N LEU A 244 11.73 23.01 2.48
CA LEU A 244 13.12 22.69 2.13
C LEU A 244 13.64 23.44 0.90
N GLY A 245 12.80 24.28 0.26
CA GLY A 245 13.18 25.08 -0.91
C GLY A 245 12.90 24.41 -2.26
N TYR A 246 12.25 23.24 -2.29
CA TYR A 246 12.01 22.48 -3.52
C TYR A 246 10.68 22.79 -4.22
N ALA A 247 10.01 23.90 -3.90
CA ALA A 247 8.68 24.21 -4.42
C ALA A 247 8.61 24.24 -5.96
N SER A 248 9.54 24.93 -6.61
CA SER A 248 9.58 25.04 -8.08
C SER A 248 9.86 23.69 -8.74
N SER A 249 10.83 22.93 -8.22
CA SER A 249 11.21 21.63 -8.76
C SER A 249 10.12 20.58 -8.53
N LEU A 250 9.42 20.63 -7.39
CA LEU A 250 8.27 19.78 -7.11
C LEU A 250 7.10 20.09 -8.03
N ARG A 251 6.82 21.38 -8.28
CA ARG A 251 5.80 21.80 -9.24
C ARG A 251 6.07 21.19 -10.63
N ALA A 252 7.32 21.32 -11.10
CA ALA A 252 7.75 20.79 -12.40
C ALA A 252 7.62 19.26 -12.46
N SER A 253 8.04 18.55 -11.40
CA SER A 253 7.96 17.10 -11.35
C SER A 253 6.51 16.59 -11.29
N LEU A 254 5.62 17.25 -10.55
CA LEU A 254 4.20 16.88 -10.50
C LEU A 254 3.50 17.01 -11.85
N VAL A 255 3.76 18.12 -12.58
CA VAL A 255 3.22 18.30 -13.94
C VAL A 255 3.77 17.23 -14.87
N ARG A 256 5.08 16.96 -14.82
CA ARG A 256 5.73 15.92 -15.63
C ARG A 256 5.12 14.55 -15.38
N LEU A 257 5.00 14.14 -14.11
CA LEU A 257 4.43 12.85 -13.74
C LEU A 257 2.97 12.73 -14.19
N GLN A 258 2.19 13.81 -14.14
CA GLN A 258 0.81 13.80 -14.63
C GLN A 258 0.75 13.64 -16.16
N GLU A 259 1.61 14.34 -16.91
CA GLU A 259 1.71 14.25 -18.37
C GLU A 259 2.10 12.84 -18.81
N GLU A 260 3.16 12.28 -18.21
CA GLU A 260 3.69 10.96 -18.57
C GLU A 260 2.72 9.83 -18.20
N ASN A 261 1.96 9.99 -17.12
CA ASN A 261 0.95 9.01 -16.70
C ASN A 261 -0.41 9.19 -17.41
N LEU A 262 -0.58 10.23 -18.24
CA LEU A 262 -1.85 10.59 -18.90
C LEU A 262 -3.03 10.67 -17.92
N SER A 263 -2.75 11.14 -16.71
CA SER A 263 -3.72 11.18 -15.62
C SER A 263 -4.76 12.28 -15.85
N ALA A 264 -5.98 12.06 -15.34
CA ALA A 264 -7.09 13.00 -15.52
C ALA A 264 -6.76 14.39 -14.96
N MET A 265 -6.85 15.43 -15.81
CA MET A 265 -6.51 16.82 -15.47
C MET A 265 -7.64 17.56 -14.75
N ASN A 266 -8.89 17.28 -15.11
CA ASN A 266 -10.08 17.89 -14.52
C ASN A 266 -10.99 16.77 -14.01
N THR A 267 -11.05 16.62 -12.68
CA THR A 267 -11.77 15.53 -12.03
C THR A 267 -12.93 16.09 -11.24
N ASP A 268 -14.06 15.37 -11.25
CA ASP A 268 -15.22 15.76 -10.45
C ASP A 268 -14.84 15.78 -8.95
N PRO A 269 -15.24 16.82 -8.18
CA PRO A 269 -14.87 16.94 -6.77
C PRO A 269 -15.38 15.79 -5.88
N TRP A 270 -16.56 15.23 -6.16
CA TRP A 270 -17.11 14.12 -5.38
C TRP A 270 -16.43 12.81 -5.74
N TYR A 271 -16.21 12.59 -7.03
CA TYR A 271 -15.46 11.44 -7.52
C TYR A 271 -14.05 11.42 -6.94
N SER A 272 -13.32 12.53 -6.99
CA SER A 272 -11.96 12.61 -6.45
C SER A 272 -11.93 12.49 -4.93
N ALA A 273 -12.89 13.08 -4.21
CA ALA A 273 -12.97 12.94 -2.76
C ALA A 273 -13.19 11.50 -2.30
N TYR A 274 -13.96 10.71 -3.05
CA TYR A 274 -14.24 9.34 -2.69
C TYR A 274 -13.21 8.33 -3.23
N HIS A 275 -12.68 8.52 -4.44
CA HIS A 275 -11.82 7.52 -5.09
C HIS A 275 -10.32 7.81 -5.02
N TYR A 276 -9.90 9.07 -4.91
CA TYR A 276 -8.47 9.39 -5.03
C TYR A 276 -7.80 9.50 -3.66
N SER A 277 -6.74 8.71 -3.48
CA SER A 277 -5.85 8.82 -2.31
C SER A 277 -4.90 10.02 -2.39
N HIS A 278 -4.64 10.51 -3.60
CA HIS A 278 -3.87 11.73 -3.86
C HIS A 278 -4.79 12.85 -4.34
N PRO A 279 -4.61 14.10 -3.88
CA PRO A 279 -5.37 15.23 -4.40
C PRO A 279 -5.10 15.42 -5.90
N PRO A 280 -6.10 15.88 -6.68
CA PRO A 280 -5.89 16.29 -8.07
C PRO A 280 -4.70 17.24 -8.23
N LEU A 281 -4.01 17.15 -9.38
CA LEU A 281 -2.81 17.94 -9.66
C LEU A 281 -3.03 19.44 -9.39
N VAL A 282 -4.14 20.00 -9.88
CA VAL A 282 -4.46 21.43 -9.74
C VAL A 282 -4.51 21.87 -8.27
N GLU A 283 -5.07 21.04 -7.38
CA GLU A 283 -5.12 21.32 -5.94
C GLU A 283 -3.71 21.33 -5.32
N ARG A 284 -2.86 20.38 -5.70
CA ARG A 284 -1.47 20.29 -5.22
C ARG A 284 -0.65 21.48 -5.70
N LEU A 285 -0.76 21.84 -6.98
CA LEU A 285 -0.06 23.00 -7.53
C LEU A 285 -0.48 24.28 -6.82
N ALA A 286 -1.78 24.49 -6.59
CA ALA A 286 -2.27 25.64 -5.83
C ALA A 286 -1.71 25.70 -4.39
N ALA A 287 -1.60 24.56 -3.72
CA ALA A 287 -1.01 24.49 -2.37
C ALA A 287 0.51 24.78 -2.37
N VAL A 288 1.24 24.29 -3.37
CA VAL A 288 2.67 24.58 -3.56
C VAL A 288 2.89 26.05 -3.91
N ASP A 289 2.04 26.64 -4.75
CA ASP A 289 2.14 28.01 -5.24
C ASP A 289 1.73 29.06 -4.23
N ASN A 290 0.74 28.77 -3.37
CA ASN A 290 0.25 29.72 -2.37
C ASN A 290 1.41 30.15 -1.47
N SER A 291 2.01 31.29 -1.79
CA SER A 291 3.00 31.98 -0.97
C SER A 291 2.45 32.03 0.45
N TYR A 292 3.26 31.61 1.42
CA TYR A 292 3.04 32.04 2.81
C TYR A 292 3.00 33.58 2.76
N LYS A 293 1.82 34.19 2.66
CA LYS A 293 1.61 35.50 3.24
C LYS A 293 1.84 35.26 4.72
N LYS A 294 3.07 35.49 5.18
CA LYS A 294 3.29 35.79 6.59
C LYS A 294 2.25 36.86 6.93
N ALA A 295 1.36 36.54 7.85
CA ALA A 295 0.67 37.60 8.56
C ALA A 295 1.79 38.35 9.29
N ASP A 296 2.06 39.57 8.84
CA ASP A 296 2.86 40.55 9.57
C ASP A 296 2.15 40.95 10.87
#